data_AF-A0AAV1U799-F1
#
_entry.id   AF-A0AAV1U799-F1
#
_cell.length_a   1.000
_cell.length_b   1.000
_cell.length_c   1.000
_cell.angle_alpha   90.00
_cell.angle_beta   90.00
_cell.angle_gamma   90.00
#
_symmetry.space_group_name_H-M   'P 1'
#
loop_
_entity.id
_entity.type
_entity.pdbx_description
1 polymer ?
#
loop_
_entity_poly.entity_id
_entity_poly.type
_entity_poly.pdbx_seq_one_letter_code
_entity_poly.pdbx_strand_id
1 'polypeptide(L)'
;MQQALQVAHAWQMLHSKNPAIVAVAKAQVCQIARKRYRLIKYHWTGRGDELIRYFLNSEFASPSHATAHRRSGNVASLWVDVQRVLKVHHLTFHDRADESCQDPFSLRVPHHTHWLYHKSVLRHV
;
A
#
# COMPACT_ATOMS: atom_id res chain seq x y z
N MET A 1 13.96 -4.01 13.78
CA MET A 1 12.75 -3.94 14.65
C MET A 1 11.79 -2.81 14.30
N GLN A 2 12.23 -1.55 14.19
CA GLN A 2 11.31 -0.41 13.94
C GLN A 2 10.55 -0.51 12.60
N GLN A 3 11.20 -0.97 11.53
CA GLN A 3 10.58 -1.12 10.20
C GLN A 3 9.47 -2.17 10.17
N ALA A 4 9.69 -3.33 10.79
CA ALA A 4 8.67 -4.39 10.90
C ALA A 4 7.41 -3.91 11.62
N LEU A 5 7.57 -3.15 12.70
CA LEU A 5 6.46 -2.54 13.44
C LEU A 5 5.69 -1.52 12.59
N GLN A 6 6.38 -0.73 11.77
CA GLN A 6 5.75 0.21 10.84
C GLN A 6 4.89 -0.51 9.79
N VAL A 7 5.40 -1.59 9.19
CA VAL A 7 4.64 -2.39 8.22
C VAL A 7 3.45 -3.07 8.90
N ALA A 8 3.64 -3.64 10.09
CA ALA A 8 2.57 -4.25 10.86
C ALA A 8 1.46 -3.25 11.22
N HIS A 9 1.84 -2.03 11.64
CA HIS A 9 0.89 -0.97 11.97
C HIS A 9 0.13 -0.48 10.73
N ALA A 10 0.83 -0.25 9.62
CA ALA A 10 0.20 0.13 8.36
C ALA A 10 -0.78 -0.95 7.86
N TRP A 11 -0.43 -2.23 8.03
CA TRP A 11 -1.32 -3.35 7.75
C TRP A 11 -2.56 -3.30 8.64
N GLN A 12 -2.41 -3.08 9.96
CA GLN A 12 -3.55 -2.96 10.89
C GLN A 12 -4.48 -1.79 10.54
N MET A 13 -3.94 -0.66 10.09
CA MET A 13 -4.75 0.49 9.69
C MET A 13 -5.62 0.19 8.47
N LEU A 14 -5.09 -0.56 7.49
CA LEU A 14 -5.83 -0.98 6.30
C LEU A 14 -6.84 -2.12 6.55
N HIS A 15 -6.65 -2.89 7.62
CA HIS A 15 -7.46 -4.06 8.01
C HIS A 15 -8.19 -3.86 9.34
N SER A 16 -8.42 -2.60 9.71
CA SER A 16 -9.10 -2.31 10.98
C SER A 16 -10.57 -2.72 10.88
N LYS A 17 -11.10 -3.30 11.95
CA LYS A 17 -12.54 -3.53 12.10
C LYS A 17 -13.35 -2.23 12.09
N ASN A 18 -12.69 -1.09 12.37
CA ASN A 18 -13.32 0.21 12.32
C ASN A 18 -13.23 0.79 10.88
N PRO A 19 -14.35 0.93 10.16
CA PRO A 19 -14.35 1.42 8.78
C PRO A 19 -13.84 2.87 8.66
N ALA A 20 -13.97 3.69 9.72
CA ALA A 20 -13.43 5.05 9.72
C ALA A 20 -11.89 5.06 9.71
N ILE A 21 -11.25 4.13 10.43
CA ILE A 21 -9.79 3.98 10.44
C ILE A 21 -9.30 3.56 9.05
N VAL A 22 -9.98 2.59 8.43
CA VAL A 22 -9.67 2.14 7.08
C VAL A 22 -9.82 3.29 6.08
N ALA A 23 -10.93 4.04 6.15
CA ALA A 23 -11.17 5.19 5.27
C ALA A 23 -10.07 6.26 5.40
N VAL A 24 -9.64 6.58 6.63
CA VAL A 24 -8.54 7.52 6.88
C VAL A 24 -7.22 7.00 6.32
N ALA A 25 -6.89 5.74 6.54
CA ALA A 25 -5.68 5.12 6.02
C ALA A 25 -5.64 5.17 4.48
N LYS A 26 -6.73 4.76 3.84
CA LYS A 26 -6.89 4.82 2.38
C LYS A 26 -6.75 6.24 1.85
N ALA A 27 -7.39 7.21 2.50
CA ALA A 27 -7.32 8.63 2.13
C ALA A 27 -5.89 9.19 2.24
N GLN A 28 -5.17 8.85 3.31
CA GLN A 28 -3.77 9.26 3.51
C GLN A 28 -2.87 8.73 2.38
N VAL A 29 -2.98 7.44 2.05
CA VAL A 29 -2.21 6.85 0.94
C VAL A 29 -2.53 7.54 -0.37
N CYS A 30 -3.82 7.81 -0.65
CA CYS A 30 -4.25 8.52 -1.85
C CYS A 30 -3.67 9.94 -1.92
N GLN A 31 -3.66 10.68 -0.82
CA GLN A 31 -3.07 12.03 -0.74
C GLN A 31 -1.57 12.01 -1.00
N ILE A 32 -0.85 11.05 -0.42
CA ILE A 32 0.60 10.90 -0.62
C ILE A 32 0.89 10.53 -2.07
N ALA A 33 0.16 9.57 -2.64
CA ALA A 33 0.30 9.19 -4.04
C ALA A 33 0.07 10.39 -4.96
N ARG A 34 -1.00 11.18 -4.75
CA ARG A 34 -1.28 12.42 -5.50
C ARG A 34 -0.20 13.49 -5.33
N LYS A 35 0.46 13.55 -4.17
CA LYS A 35 1.55 14.50 -3.91
C LYS A 35 2.87 14.07 -4.57
N ARG A 36 3.10 12.77 -4.74
CA ARG A 36 4.32 12.21 -5.33
C ARG A 36 4.22 11.95 -6.84
N TYR A 37 3.02 11.71 -7.35
CA TYR A 37 2.77 11.39 -8.74
C TYR A 37 1.71 12.32 -9.34
N ARG A 38 1.97 12.75 -10.59
CA ARG A 38 0.95 13.31 -11.46
C ARG A 38 0.08 12.16 -11.96
N LEU A 39 -1.14 12.09 -11.46
CA LEU A 39 -2.12 11.04 -11.77
C LEU A 39 -3.12 11.54 -12.83
N ILE A 40 -3.45 10.71 -13.82
CA ILE A 40 -4.48 11.04 -14.82
C ILE A 40 -5.87 10.99 -14.18
N LYS A 41 -6.52 12.14 -14.02
CA LYS A 41 -7.81 12.28 -13.32
C LYS A 41 -8.88 11.31 -13.83
N TYR A 42 -9.03 11.18 -15.15
CA TYR A 42 -10.04 10.31 -15.76
C TYR A 42 -9.82 8.82 -15.41
N HIS A 43 -8.58 8.37 -15.35
CA HIS A 43 -8.25 6.97 -15.05
C HIS A 43 -8.47 6.61 -13.58
N TRP A 44 -8.14 7.53 -12.66
CA TRP A 44 -8.16 7.25 -11.22
C TRP A 44 -9.45 7.66 -10.50
N THR A 45 -10.45 8.17 -11.23
CA THR A 45 -11.76 8.51 -10.65
C THR A 45 -12.50 7.22 -10.31
N GLY A 46 -12.90 7.05 -9.04
CA GLY A 46 -13.56 5.83 -8.55
C GLY A 46 -12.61 4.64 -8.28
N ARG A 47 -11.34 4.72 -8.68
CA ARG A 47 -10.33 3.64 -8.55
C ARG A 47 -9.33 3.89 -7.41
N GLY A 48 -9.83 4.35 -6.26
CA GLY A 48 -9.00 4.70 -5.10
C GLY A 48 -8.25 3.51 -4.53
N ASP A 49 -8.88 2.35 -4.48
CA ASP A 49 -8.28 1.12 -3.96
C ASP A 49 -7.16 0.59 -4.84
N GLU A 50 -7.35 0.63 -6.16
CA GLU A 50 -6.27 0.29 -7.11
C GLU A 50 -5.09 1.25 -6.95
N LEU A 51 -5.35 2.56 -6.85
CA LEU A 51 -4.30 3.57 -6.66
C LEU A 51 -3.43 3.30 -5.42
N ILE A 52 -4.05 2.85 -4.33
CA ILE A 52 -3.37 2.47 -3.08
C ILE A 52 -2.44 1.28 -3.33
N ARG A 53 -2.93 0.25 -4.01
CA ARG A 53 -2.13 -0.93 -4.36
C ARG A 53 -0.93 -0.60 -5.24
N TYR A 54 -1.14 0.15 -6.33
CA TYR A 54 -0.07 0.61 -7.22
C TYR A 54 0.97 1.46 -6.48
N PHE A 55 0.54 2.30 -5.54
CA PHE A 55 1.44 3.09 -4.71
C PHE A 55 2.29 2.20 -3.80
N LEU A 56 1.66 1.37 -2.98
CA LEU A 56 2.35 0.56 -1.97
C LEU A 56 3.30 -0.47 -2.61
N ASN A 57 2.96 -1.01 -3.77
CA ASN A 57 3.81 -1.95 -4.50
C ASN A 57 4.90 -1.27 -5.34
N SER A 58 4.98 0.06 -5.36
CA SER A 58 5.90 0.81 -6.24
C SER A 58 5.71 0.51 -7.74
N GLU A 59 4.50 0.15 -8.16
CA GLU A 59 4.17 -0.29 -9.52
C GLU A 59 3.81 0.87 -10.47
N PHE A 60 3.88 2.13 -10.03
CA PHE A 60 3.67 3.31 -10.88
C PHE A 60 4.73 3.50 -11.99
N ALA A 61 5.72 2.62 -12.08
CA ALA A 61 6.80 2.70 -13.05
C ALA A 61 6.45 2.14 -14.44
N SER A 62 5.33 1.42 -14.61
CA SER A 62 4.90 0.89 -15.91
C SER A 62 3.88 1.83 -16.58
N PRO A 63 4.08 2.25 -17.83
CA PRO A 63 3.80 3.62 -18.25
C PRO A 63 2.43 3.79 -18.91
N SER A 64 1.56 4.61 -18.31
CA SER A 64 0.51 5.37 -19.02
C SER A 64 -0.34 6.23 -18.10
N HIS A 65 -0.44 5.92 -16.80
CA HIS A 65 -1.45 6.53 -15.91
C HIS A 65 -0.89 7.32 -14.70
N ALA A 66 0.43 7.29 -14.48
CA ALA A 66 1.11 8.03 -13.43
C ALA A 66 2.51 8.50 -13.88
N THR A 67 2.88 9.72 -13.53
CA THR A 67 4.25 10.24 -13.75
C THR A 67 4.80 10.78 -12.44
N ALA A 68 5.95 10.29 -11.98
CA ALA A 68 6.57 10.79 -10.75
C ALA A 68 6.90 12.29 -10.87
N HIS A 69 6.61 13.06 -9.82
CA HIS A 69 7.01 14.47 -9.77
C HIS A 69 8.54 14.57 -9.63
N ARG A 70 9.19 15.34 -10.52
CA ARG A 70 10.65 15.60 -10.49
C ARG A 70 11.15 16.17 -9.17
N ARG A 71 10.30 16.88 -8.43
CA ARG A 71 10.57 17.42 -7.10
C ARG A 71 9.39 17.11 -6.18
N SER A 72 9.26 15.84 -5.76
CA SER A 72 8.46 15.59 -4.56
C SER A 72 9.26 16.13 -3.39
N GLY A 73 8.89 17.29 -2.83
CA GLY A 73 9.44 17.75 -1.55
C GLY A 73 9.41 16.60 -0.54
N ASN A 74 10.33 16.54 0.41
CA ASN A 74 10.55 15.35 1.24
C ASN A 74 9.28 14.98 2.02
N VAL A 75 8.38 14.18 1.42
CA VAL A 75 7.16 13.69 2.04
C VAL A 75 7.59 12.50 2.88
N ALA A 76 8.23 12.79 4.01
CA ALA A 76 8.44 11.82 5.06
C ALA A 76 7.05 11.40 5.55
N SER A 77 6.73 10.12 5.38
CA SER A 77 5.44 9.56 5.77
C SER A 77 5.60 8.07 6.01
N LEU A 78 4.85 7.56 6.98
CA LEU A 78 4.77 6.13 7.28
C LEU A 78 4.59 5.29 6.01
N TRP A 79 3.71 5.72 5.10
CA TRP A 79 3.39 4.98 3.88
C TRP A 79 4.54 4.91 2.86
N VAL A 80 5.42 5.90 2.83
CA VAL A 80 6.64 5.88 1.99
C VAL A 80 7.70 4.96 2.59
N ASP A 81 7.83 4.94 3.91
CA ASP A 81 8.72 4.01 4.61
C ASP A 81 8.23 2.57 4.43
N VAL A 82 6.93 2.34 4.58
CA VAL A 82 6.29 1.05 4.30
C VAL A 82 6.53 0.64 2.85
N GLN A 83 6.26 1.50 1.87
CA GLN A 83 6.53 1.24 0.45
C GLN A 83 8.00 0.82 0.22
N ARG A 84 8.96 1.52 0.85
CA ARG A 84 10.38 1.18 0.75
C ARG A 84 10.70 -0.18 1.35
N VAL A 85 10.17 -0.48 2.54
CA VAL A 85 10.37 -1.76 3.22
C VAL A 85 9.75 -2.90 2.40
N LEU A 86 8.55 -2.72 1.85
CA LEU A 86 7.94 -3.70 0.96
C LEU A 86 8.82 -4.01 -0.24
N LYS A 87 9.39 -2.98 -0.87
CA LYS A 87 10.31 -3.15 -1.99
C LYS A 87 11.58 -3.90 -1.60
N VAL A 88 12.15 -3.61 -0.43
CA VAL A 88 13.37 -4.27 0.08
C VAL A 88 13.13 -5.74 0.39
N HIS A 89 11.99 -6.06 0.99
CA HIS A 89 11.63 -7.43 1.39
C HIS A 89 10.86 -8.19 0.30
N HIS A 90 10.76 -7.62 -0.91
CA HIS A 90 9.99 -8.16 -2.03
C HIS A 90 8.55 -8.52 -1.65
N LEU A 91 7.89 -7.71 -0.82
CA LEU A 91 6.51 -7.91 -0.39
C LEU A 91 5.56 -7.16 -1.32
N THR A 92 4.39 -7.75 -1.58
CA THR A 92 3.37 -7.16 -2.47
C THR A 92 2.01 -7.19 -1.79
N PHE A 93 1.25 -6.10 -1.88
CA PHE A 93 -0.16 -6.07 -1.55
C PHE A 93 -0.97 -6.58 -2.76
N HIS A 94 -1.83 -7.56 -2.52
CA HIS A 94 -2.73 -8.13 -3.50
C HIS A 94 -4.18 -8.01 -3.03
N ASP A 95 -5.09 -7.76 -3.98
CA ASP A 95 -6.52 -7.93 -3.74
C ASP A 95 -6.79 -9.38 -3.42
N ARG A 96 -7.41 -9.63 -2.26
CA ARG A 96 -7.91 -10.95 -1.91
C ARG A 96 -9.37 -11.04 -2.34
N ALA A 97 -9.60 -11.46 -3.58
CA ALA A 97 -10.92 -11.71 -4.13
C ALA A 97 -11.52 -13.06 -3.65
N ASP A 98 -11.39 -13.39 -2.36
CA ASP A 98 -12.13 -14.50 -1.78
C ASP A 98 -13.47 -13.95 -1.26
N GLU A 99 -14.58 -14.53 -1.73
CA GLU A 99 -15.96 -14.17 -1.32
C GLU A 99 -16.22 -14.27 0.19
N SER A 100 -15.27 -14.82 0.96
CA SER A 100 -15.33 -14.99 2.42
C SER A 100 -14.49 -13.98 3.21
N CYS A 101 -13.67 -13.15 2.55
CA CYS A 101 -12.77 -12.21 3.21
C CYS A 101 -13.29 -10.77 3.10
N GLN A 102 -13.65 -10.18 4.23
CA GLN A 102 -14.06 -8.78 4.40
C GLN A 102 -12.93 -7.76 4.10
N ASP A 103 -11.73 -8.24 3.76
CA ASP A 103 -10.48 -7.50 3.75
C ASP A 103 -9.91 -7.37 2.32
N PRO A 104 -9.92 -6.17 1.72
CA PRO A 104 -9.54 -6.00 0.32
C PRO A 104 -8.03 -6.12 0.06
N PHE A 105 -7.12 -6.09 1.05
CA PHE A 105 -5.68 -5.94 0.78
C PHE A 105 -4.76 -6.92 1.50
N SER A 106 -4.62 -8.17 1.05
CA SER A 106 -3.72 -9.11 1.70
C SER A 106 -2.25 -8.96 1.25
N LEU A 107 -1.32 -9.06 2.20
CA LEU A 107 0.12 -9.00 1.92
C LEU A 107 0.64 -10.37 1.49
N ARG A 108 1.38 -10.45 0.39
CA ARG A 108 1.92 -11.67 -0.20
C ARG A 108 3.43 -11.56 -0.44
N VAL A 109 4.15 -12.63 -0.12
CA VAL A 109 5.53 -12.86 -0.55
C VAL A 109 5.48 -13.56 -1.92
N PRO A 110 6.07 -13.01 -2.99
CA PRO A 110 6.06 -13.59 -4.34
C PRO A 110 6.61 -15.02 -4.40
N HIS A 111 7.60 -15.34 -3.55
CA HIS A 111 8.26 -16.64 -3.51
C HIS A 111 7.63 -17.64 -2.52
N HIS A 112 6.58 -17.25 -1.79
CA HIS A 112 5.91 -18.12 -0.82
C HIS A 112 4.42 -18.25 -1.14
N THR A 113 3.89 -19.46 -1.04
CA THR A 113 2.47 -19.77 -1.25
C THR A 113 1.55 -19.24 -0.12
N HIS A 114 2.11 -18.56 0.89
CA HIS A 114 1.40 -18.15 2.09
C HIS A 114 1.09 -16.66 2.11
N TRP A 115 -0.16 -16.34 2.43
CA TRP A 115 -0.61 -15.00 2.77
C TRP A 115 -0.06 -14.59 4.14
N LEU A 116 0.41 -13.35 4.26
CA LEU A 116 0.95 -12.82 5.49
C LEU A 116 -0.13 -12.11 6.31
N TYR A 117 -0.32 -12.59 7.53
CA TYR A 117 -1.09 -11.95 8.59
C TYR A 117 -0.18 -11.07 9.47
N HIS A 118 -0.76 -10.16 10.26
CA HIS A 118 -0.02 -9.28 11.20
C HIS A 118 1.14 -9.96 11.94
N LYS A 119 0.91 -11.16 12.52
CA LYS A 119 1.94 -11.91 13.26
C LYS A 119 3.07 -12.46 12.38
N SER A 120 2.78 -12.80 11.13
CA SER A 120 3.77 -13.32 10.18
C SER A 120 4.52 -12.21 9.45
N VAL A 121 3.93 -11.01 9.30
CA VAL A 121 4.62 -9.84 8.73
C VAL A 121 5.86 -9.50 9.56
N LEU A 122 5.74 -9.50 10.90
CA LEU A 122 6.86 -9.25 11.81
C LEU A 122 8.01 -10.27 11.70
N ARG A 123 7.78 -11.44 11.11
CA ARG A 123 8.82 -12.47 10.91
C ARG A 123 9.54 -12.33 9.56
N HIS A 124 8.97 -11.60 8.61
CA HIS A 124 9.48 -11.47 7.24
C HIS A 124 10.17 -10.12 6.97
N VAL A 125 10.05 -9.17 7.90
CA VAL A 125 10.67 -7.84 7.87
C VAL A 125 11.70 -7.74 9.00
#